data_AF-A0A7V8XHS5-F1
#
_entry.id   AF-A0A7V8XHS5-F1
#
_cell.length_a   1.000
_cell.length_b   1.000
_cell.length_c   1.000
_cell.angle_alpha   90.00
_cell.angle_beta   90.00
_cell.angle_gamma   90.00
#
_symmetry.space_group_name_H-M   'P 1'
#
loop_
_entity.id
_entity.type
_entity.pdbx_description
1 polymer ?
#
loop_
_entity_poly.entity_id
_entity_poly.type
_entity_poly.pdbx_seq_one_letter_code
_entity_poly.pdbx_strand_id
1 'polypeptide(L)'
;MWEKGIPPAMEAGGTNPLDAARVARVRQNEALFREVNEQIASLNQLGAQLDTVGLVCECGYATCGDVINVHRSVYEAVRAQSDRFIVASDHVISQIESVVEQHVDFVVVDKKDGLPEEIASATDPRA
;
A
#
# COMPACT_ATOMS: atom_id res chain seq x y z
N MET A 1 -12.74 32.39 48.76
CA MET A 1 -13.03 30.95 48.84
C MET A 1 -14.05 30.62 47.76
N TRP A 2 -13.60 30.12 46.62
CA TRP A 2 -14.43 29.62 45.52
C TRP A 2 -13.71 28.41 44.91
N GLU A 3 -14.49 27.37 44.65
CA GLU A 3 -14.05 25.98 44.44
C GLU A 3 -13.47 25.74 43.04
N LYS A 4 -12.54 24.78 43.00
CA LYS A 4 -11.89 24.27 41.79
C LYS A 4 -12.91 23.54 40.90
N GLY A 5 -13.13 24.02 39.68
CA GLY A 5 -13.88 23.35 38.61
C GLY A 5 -12.95 23.03 37.44
N ILE A 6 -13.00 21.79 36.98
CA ILE A 6 -12.11 21.09 36.02
C ILE A 6 -12.06 21.79 34.65
N PRO A 7 -10.89 21.97 34.00
CA PRO A 7 -10.83 22.47 32.62
C PRO A 7 -11.32 21.40 31.62
N PRO A 8 -11.99 21.80 30.52
CA PRO A 8 -12.46 20.85 29.50
C PRO A 8 -11.28 20.15 28.82
N ALA A 9 -11.46 18.86 28.55
CA ALA A 9 -10.53 18.05 27.76
C ALA A 9 -10.36 18.68 26.37
N MET A 10 -9.20 19.26 26.12
CA MET A 10 -8.75 19.58 24.77
C MET A 10 -8.43 18.24 24.10
N GLU A 11 -9.25 17.87 23.12
CA GLU A 11 -9.01 16.71 22.27
C GLU A 11 -7.71 16.92 21.48
N ALA A 12 -6.65 16.30 21.95
CA ALA A 12 -5.43 16.14 21.17
C ALA A 12 -5.71 15.07 20.10
N GLY A 13 -5.90 15.53 18.86
CA GLY A 13 -5.83 14.71 17.65
C GLY A 13 -4.42 14.16 17.45
N GLY A 14 -4.00 13.25 18.32
CA GLY A 14 -2.76 12.50 18.19
C GLY A 14 -3.01 11.27 17.34
N THR A 15 -2.37 11.21 16.17
CA THR A 15 -2.24 9.95 15.43
C THR A 15 -1.59 8.93 16.36
N ASN A 16 -2.33 7.87 16.71
CA ASN A 16 -1.87 6.84 17.64
C ASN A 16 -0.55 6.25 17.10
N PRO A 17 0.55 6.22 17.88
CA PRO A 17 1.83 5.63 17.48
C PRO A 17 1.70 4.20 16.93
N LEU A 18 0.68 3.46 17.38
CA LEU A 18 0.34 2.13 16.88
C LEU A 18 -0.20 2.12 15.43
N ASP A 19 -0.98 3.14 15.05
CA ASP A 19 -1.52 3.30 13.69
C ASP A 19 -0.42 3.71 12.73
N ALA A 20 0.43 4.60 13.23
CA ALA A 20 1.66 5.02 12.61
C ALA A 20 2.57 3.83 12.24
N ALA A 21 2.88 2.97 13.20
CA ALA A 21 3.72 1.78 12.97
C ALA A 21 3.06 0.79 12.01
N ARG A 22 1.72 0.73 12.00
CA ARG A 22 0.96 -0.09 11.07
C ARG A 22 1.06 0.44 9.64
N VAL A 23 0.95 1.75 9.44
CA VAL A 23 1.11 2.39 8.12
C VAL A 23 2.50 2.15 7.55
N ALA A 24 3.56 2.26 8.36
CA ALA A 24 4.92 2.03 7.92
C ALA A 24 5.14 0.59 7.42
N ARG A 25 4.63 -0.41 8.17
CA ARG A 25 4.70 -1.82 7.76
C ARG A 25 3.96 -2.07 6.44
N VAL A 26 2.80 -1.44 6.24
CA VAL A 26 2.06 -1.53 4.98
C VAL A 26 2.92 -1.03 3.83
N ARG A 27 3.52 0.16 3.95
CA ARG A 27 4.41 0.72 2.91
C ARG A 27 5.63 -0.15 2.61
N GLN A 28 6.25 -0.74 3.64
CA GLN A 28 7.41 -1.63 3.48
C GLN A 28 7.04 -2.90 2.69
N ASN A 29 5.91 -3.50 3.02
CA ASN A 29 5.42 -4.69 2.33
C ASN A 29 5.14 -4.39 0.84
N GLU A 30 4.54 -3.25 0.55
CA GLU A 30 4.20 -2.85 -0.82
C GLU A 30 5.44 -2.62 -1.68
N ALA A 31 6.47 -1.99 -1.12
CA ALA A 31 7.75 -1.82 -1.79
C ALA A 31 8.42 -3.16 -2.09
N LEU A 32 8.32 -4.13 -1.18
CA LEU A 32 8.87 -5.47 -1.36
C LEU A 32 8.13 -6.23 -2.47
N PHE A 33 6.79 -6.22 -2.46
CA PHE A 33 6.01 -6.87 -3.52
C PHE A 33 6.23 -6.21 -4.89
N ARG A 34 6.43 -4.89 -4.92
CA ARG A 34 6.82 -4.20 -6.14
C ARG A 34 8.14 -4.73 -6.70
N GLU A 35 9.18 -4.88 -5.87
CA GLU A 35 10.47 -5.42 -6.32
C GLU A 35 10.34 -6.84 -6.89
N VAL A 36 9.54 -7.69 -6.23
CA VAL A 36 9.23 -9.04 -6.71
C VAL A 36 8.53 -8.99 -8.08
N ASN A 37 7.54 -8.11 -8.23
CA ASN A 37 6.81 -7.96 -9.50
C ASN A 37 7.69 -7.44 -10.63
N GLU A 38 8.62 -6.52 -10.38
CA GLU A 38 9.58 -6.06 -11.40
C GLU A 38 10.48 -7.21 -11.87
N GLN A 39 10.92 -8.08 -10.96
CA GLN A 39 11.69 -9.27 -11.33
C GLN A 39 10.85 -10.24 -12.17
N ILE A 40 9.60 -10.49 -11.79
CA ILE A 40 8.65 -11.33 -12.55
C ILE A 40 8.39 -10.74 -13.95
N ALA A 41 8.17 -9.43 -14.04
CA ALA A 41 7.94 -8.73 -15.31
C ALA A 41 9.18 -8.81 -16.23
N SER A 42 10.38 -8.69 -15.67
CA SER A 42 11.65 -8.85 -16.42
C SER A 42 11.83 -10.27 -16.96
N LEU A 43 11.43 -11.29 -16.20
CA LEU A 43 11.43 -12.68 -16.65
C LEU A 43 10.34 -12.92 -17.72
N ASN A 44 9.18 -12.28 -17.59
CA ASN A 44 8.09 -12.37 -18.58
C ASN A 44 8.38 -11.58 -19.87
N GLN A 45 9.29 -10.59 -19.88
CA GLN A 45 9.77 -9.98 -21.12
C GLN A 45 10.51 -10.99 -22.02
N LEU A 46 11.11 -12.04 -21.44
CA LEU A 46 11.72 -13.14 -22.21
C LEU A 46 10.66 -14.07 -22.86
N GLY A 47 9.40 -13.97 -22.45
CA GLY A 47 8.25 -14.73 -22.96
C GLY A 47 7.20 -13.87 -23.65
N ALA A 48 7.63 -12.92 -24.50
CA ALA A 48 6.87 -11.83 -25.15
C ALA A 48 5.56 -12.18 -25.92
N GLN A 49 5.00 -13.38 -25.78
CA GLN A 49 3.78 -13.85 -26.43
C GLN A 49 2.51 -13.78 -25.55
N LEU A 50 2.62 -13.35 -24.28
CA LEU A 50 1.46 -13.22 -23.40
C LEU A 50 1.01 -11.76 -23.25
N ASP A 51 -0.26 -11.52 -23.56
CA ASP A 51 -0.97 -10.23 -23.40
C ASP A 51 -1.20 -9.87 -21.92
N THR A 52 -1.07 -10.85 -21.01
CA THR A 52 -1.25 -10.68 -19.57
C THR A 52 0.02 -11.01 -18.79
N VAL A 53 0.21 -10.35 -17.67
CA VAL A 53 1.27 -10.58 -16.69
C VAL A 53 0.61 -11.00 -15.37
N GLY A 54 1.09 -12.10 -14.78
CA GLY A 54 0.75 -12.47 -13.41
C GLY A 54 1.57 -11.66 -12.43
N LEU A 55 0.91 -10.93 -11.54
CA LEU A 55 1.51 -10.07 -10.51
C LEU A 55 1.11 -10.58 -9.14
N VAL A 56 2.03 -10.57 -8.18
CA VAL A 56 1.66 -10.75 -6.78
C VAL A 56 0.96 -9.47 -6.31
N CYS A 57 -0.15 -9.63 -5.60
CA CYS A 57 -0.93 -8.53 -5.05
C CYS A 57 -0.05 -7.59 -4.22
N GLU A 58 -0.05 -6.30 -4.57
CA GLU A 58 0.82 -5.29 -3.97
C GLU A 58 0.17 -4.60 -2.78
N CYS A 59 -0.73 -5.28 -2.06
CA CYS A 59 -1.27 -4.74 -0.82
C CYS A 59 -0.21 -4.81 0.29
N GLY A 60 -0.30 -3.96 1.32
CA GLY A 60 0.63 -4.08 2.45
C GLY A 60 0.27 -5.13 3.51
N TYR A 61 -0.56 -6.13 3.23
CA TYR A 61 -0.72 -7.29 4.11
C TYR A 61 0.54 -8.17 4.06
N ALA A 62 1.16 -8.43 5.23
CA ALA A 62 2.46 -9.11 5.32
C ALA A 62 2.48 -10.55 4.79
N THR A 63 1.32 -11.19 4.68
CA THR A 63 1.19 -12.60 4.27
C THR A 63 0.44 -12.75 2.95
N CYS A 64 0.27 -11.67 2.18
CA CYS A 64 -0.41 -11.76 0.89
C CYS A 64 0.47 -12.50 -0.13
N GLY A 65 -0.12 -13.48 -0.81
CA GLY A 65 0.54 -14.22 -1.90
C GLY A 65 -0.37 -14.38 -3.11
N ASP A 66 -1.46 -13.62 -3.17
CA ASP A 66 -2.47 -13.74 -4.22
C ASP A 66 -1.90 -13.24 -5.54
N VAL A 67 -2.20 -13.96 -6.61
CA VAL A 67 -1.74 -13.62 -7.96
C VAL A 67 -2.88 -13.01 -8.75
N ILE A 68 -2.65 -11.80 -9.26
CA ILE A 68 -3.57 -11.04 -10.10
C ILE A 68 -3.09 -11.11 -11.54
N ASN A 69 -3.99 -11.44 -12.46
CA ASN A 69 -3.70 -11.37 -13.89
C ASN A 69 -4.04 -9.98 -14.43
N VAL A 70 -3.05 -9.26 -14.93
CA VAL A 70 -3.21 -7.90 -15.44
C VAL A 70 -2.79 -7.85 -16.89
N HIS A 71 -3.57 -7.16 -17.73
CA HIS A 71 -3.16 -6.92 -19.11
C HIS A 71 -1.87 -6.10 -19.13
N ARG A 72 -0.91 -6.48 -19.97
CA ARG A 72 0.42 -5.86 -20.01
C ARG A 72 0.36 -4.34 -20.16
N SER A 73 -0.53 -3.84 -21.02
CA SER A 73 -0.67 -2.39 -21.22
C SER A 73 -1.20 -1.66 -19.98
N VAL A 74 -2.05 -2.30 -19.17
CA VAL A 74 -2.54 -1.73 -17.91
C VAL A 74 -1.42 -1.69 -16.90
N TYR A 75 -0.66 -2.79 -16.77
CA TYR A 75 0.52 -2.83 -15.90
C TYR A 75 1.53 -1.74 -16.27
N GLU A 76 1.88 -1.59 -17.55
CA GLU A 76 2.80 -0.55 -18.02
C GLU A 76 2.27 0.86 -17.76
N ALA A 77 0.97 1.11 -17.97
CA ALA A 77 0.35 2.40 -17.70
C ALA A 77 0.35 2.75 -16.21
N VAL A 78 0.09 1.77 -15.34
CA VAL A 78 0.17 1.94 -13.88
C VAL A 78 1.62 2.20 -13.46
N ARG A 79 2.59 1.43 -13.98
CA ARG A 79 4.02 1.57 -13.65
C ARG A 79 4.64 2.89 -14.12
N ALA A 80 4.04 3.58 -15.08
CA ALA A 80 4.44 4.94 -15.43
C ALA A 80 4.24 5.95 -14.28
N GLN A 81 3.43 5.59 -13.27
CA GLN A 81 3.22 6.34 -12.04
C GLN A 81 3.73 5.50 -10.85
N SER A 82 4.91 5.87 -10.35
CA SER A 82 5.67 5.05 -9.40
C SER A 82 5.03 4.88 -8.02
N ASP A 83 3.99 5.66 -7.74
CA ASP A 83 3.23 5.73 -6.48
C ASP A 83 1.91 4.95 -6.51
N ARG A 84 1.65 4.21 -7.60
CA ARG A 84 0.46 3.36 -7.77
C ARG A 84 0.71 1.89 -7.54
N PHE A 85 -0.25 1.25 -6.89
CA PHE A 85 -0.21 -0.17 -6.54
C PHE A 85 -1.38 -0.93 -7.14
N ILE A 86 -1.14 -2.17 -7.58
CA ILE A 86 -2.16 -3.08 -8.11
C ILE A 86 -2.53 -4.08 -7.02
N VAL A 87 -3.79 -4.02 -6.57
CA VAL A 87 -4.27 -4.74 -5.39
C VAL A 87 -5.55 -5.52 -5.70
N ALA A 88 -5.70 -6.70 -5.12
CA ALA A 88 -6.95 -7.46 -5.21
C ALA A 88 -8.11 -6.63 -4.63
N SER A 89 -9.28 -6.69 -5.26
CA SER A 89 -10.39 -5.77 -4.94
C SER A 89 -10.85 -5.81 -3.47
N ASP A 90 -10.65 -6.92 -2.78
CA ASP A 90 -10.97 -7.14 -1.36
C ASP A 90 -9.81 -6.82 -0.40
N HIS A 91 -8.63 -6.46 -0.93
CA HIS A 91 -7.40 -6.20 -0.15
C HIS A 91 -7.05 -4.71 0.00
N VAL A 92 -7.97 -3.81 -0.36
CA VAL A 92 -7.76 -2.37 -0.22
C VAL A 92 -7.77 -1.94 1.25
N ILE A 93 -6.71 -1.26 1.69
CA ILE A 93 -6.61 -0.70 3.03
C ILE A 93 -7.15 0.74 2.98
N SER A 94 -8.48 0.85 2.94
CA SER A 94 -9.21 2.11 2.76
C SER A 94 -8.85 3.24 3.74
N GLN A 95 -8.25 2.92 4.89
CA GLN A 95 -7.75 3.92 5.84
C GLN A 95 -6.60 4.76 5.25
N ILE A 96 -5.80 4.17 4.37
CA ILE A 96 -4.54 4.77 3.88
C ILE A 96 -4.41 4.81 2.36
N GLU A 97 -5.36 4.19 1.66
CA GLU A 97 -5.42 4.10 0.20
C GLU A 97 -6.70 4.74 -0.35
N SER A 98 -6.58 5.24 -1.58
CA SER A 98 -7.70 5.64 -2.42
C SER A 98 -7.66 4.85 -3.73
N VAL A 99 -8.79 4.23 -4.09
CA VAL A 99 -8.96 3.59 -5.39
C VAL A 99 -9.01 4.65 -6.48
N VAL A 100 -8.17 4.52 -7.50
CA VAL A 100 -8.11 5.44 -8.65
C VAL A 100 -8.51 4.78 -9.96
N GLU A 101 -8.48 3.45 -10.03
CA GLU A 101 -9.00 2.67 -11.15
C GLU A 101 -9.59 1.35 -10.63
N GLN A 102 -10.68 0.88 -11.25
CA GLN A 102 -11.36 -0.34 -10.88
C GLN A 102 -11.49 -1.27 -12.09
N HIS A 103 -11.06 -2.52 -11.91
CA HIS A 103 -11.24 -3.61 -12.85
C HIS A 103 -12.09 -4.72 -12.21
N VAL A 104 -12.32 -5.80 -12.97
CA VAL A 104 -13.16 -6.92 -12.51
C VAL A 104 -12.54 -7.62 -11.30
N ASP A 105 -11.24 -7.91 -11.36
CA ASP A 105 -10.55 -8.74 -10.36
C ASP A 105 -9.54 -7.97 -9.48
N PHE A 106 -9.27 -6.71 -9.81
CA PHE A 106 -8.32 -5.88 -9.07
C PHE A 106 -8.64 -4.39 -9.16
N VAL A 107 -7.97 -3.62 -8.32
CA VAL A 107 -8.01 -2.16 -8.32
C VAL A 107 -6.61 -1.59 -8.38
N VAL A 108 -6.51 -0.35 -8.85
CA VAL A 108 -5.32 0.48 -8.72
C VAL A 108 -5.56 1.47 -7.59
N VAL A 109 -4.61 1.56 -6.66
CA VAL A 109 -4.69 2.46 -5.50
C VAL A 109 -3.53 3.45 -5.47
N ASP A 110 -3.86 4.67 -5.04
CA ASP A 110 -2.90 5.70 -4.61
C ASP A 110 -2.85 5.76 -3.08
N LYS A 111 -1.72 6.25 -2.55
CA LYS A 111 -1.62 6.57 -1.12
C LYS A 111 -2.29 7.89 -0.81
N LYS A 112 -3.02 7.91 0.30
CA LYS A 112 -3.59 9.16 0.82
C LYS A 112 -2.47 10.04 1.38
N ASP A 113 -2.43 11.28 0.91
CA ASP A 113 -1.53 12.32 1.44
C ASP A 113 -1.78 12.56 2.94
N GLY A 114 -0.71 12.78 3.71
CA GLY A 114 -0.80 13.20 5.11
C GLY A 114 -0.69 12.09 6.18
N LEU A 115 -0.40 10.85 5.79
CA LEU A 115 0.04 9.84 6.76
C LEU A 115 1.56 9.94 6.96
N PRO A 116 2.07 10.13 8.20
CA PRO A 116 3.45 10.57 8.41
C PRO A 116 4.48 9.61 7.80
N GLU A 117 5.42 10.15 7.02
CA GLU A 117 6.66 9.46 6.60
C GLU A 117 7.56 9.10 7.79
N GLU A 118 7.35 9.73 8.96
CA GLU A 118 8.19 9.61 10.16
C GLU A 118 8.32 8.20 10.75
N ILE A 119 7.45 7.26 10.35
CA ILE A 119 7.37 5.97 11.04
C ILE A 119 8.14 4.87 10.31
N ALA A 120 8.62 5.15 9.10
CA ALA A 120 9.47 4.23 8.34
C ALA A 120 10.83 3.95 9.01
N SER A 121 11.26 4.78 9.96
CA SER A 121 12.55 4.66 10.66
C SER A 121 12.56 3.64 11.82
N ALA A 122 11.40 3.24 12.33
CA ALA A 122 11.31 2.51 13.61
C ALA A 122 11.29 0.97 13.53
N THR A 123 11.35 0.37 12.34
CA THR A 123 11.29 -1.10 12.19
C THR A 123 12.33 -1.61 11.21
N ASP A 124 13.60 -1.48 11.62
CA ASP A 124 14.68 -2.38 11.19
C ASP A 124 14.39 -3.78 11.77
N PRO A 125 14.32 -4.85 10.95
CA PRO A 125 14.10 -6.22 11.40
C PRO A 125 15.28 -6.82 12.20
N ARG A 126 16.25 -6.02 12.66
CA ARG A 126 17.29 -6.40 13.63
C ARG A 126 17.13 -5.78 15.03
N ALA A 127 15.91 -5.46 15.45
CA ALA A 127 15.59 -5.20 16.86
C ALA A 127 14.74 -6.33 17.46
#